data_AF-A0A6P4A4U8-F1
#
_entry.id   AF-A0A6P4A4U8-F1
#
_cell.length_a   1.000
_cell.length_b   1.000
_cell.length_c   1.000
_cell.angle_alpha   90.00
_cell.angle_beta   90.00
_cell.angle_gamma   90.00
#
_symmetry.space_group_name_H-M   'P 1'
#
loop_
_entity.id
_entity.type
_entity.pdbx_description
1 polymer ?
#
loop_
_entity_poly.entity_id
_entity_poly.type
_entity_poly.pdbx_seq_one_letter_code
_entity_poly.pdbx_strand_id
1 'polypeptide(L)'
;MELAAVSNNNNNQSNGEKDIIRWFEEVTEKAGLVQTETLRRILEVNYGVEYLKKWIGNIKIQELDGCVLESLYTSLVPLSSHADLEPFIQRIADGDTAPILTQQPITTLSLSSGTTEGRQKYVPFTRHSAQTTLQIFRLAAAYRSRVYPTREGKRILEFIYSSKQFKTKGGLTAGTATTHYYASQEFKLKLRE
;
A
#
# COMPACT_ATOMS: atom_id res chain seq x y z
N MET A 1 -20.19 45.78 -13.73
CA MET A 1 -20.92 44.73 -14.46
C MET A 1 -19.92 44.23 -15.48
N GLU A 2 -19.11 43.23 -15.15
CA GLU A 2 -19.43 41.82 -15.38
C GLU A 2 -18.62 40.94 -14.42
N LEU A 3 -19.30 39.97 -13.80
CA LEU A 3 -18.74 38.98 -12.90
C LEU A 3 -18.08 37.87 -13.71
N ALA A 4 -16.81 37.61 -13.43
CA ALA A 4 -16.07 36.47 -13.95
C ALA A 4 -16.74 35.15 -13.51
N ALA A 5 -16.98 34.29 -14.49
CA ALA A 5 -17.51 32.96 -14.31
C ALA A 5 -16.54 32.08 -13.49
N VAL A 6 -16.92 31.76 -12.25
CA VAL A 6 -16.42 30.60 -11.52
C VAL A 6 -17.51 29.55 -11.58
N SER A 7 -17.48 28.69 -12.60
CA SER A 7 -18.30 27.49 -12.61
C SER A 7 -17.64 26.43 -13.49
N ASN A 8 -16.96 25.46 -12.86
CA ASN A 8 -16.79 24.11 -13.41
C ASN A 8 -16.08 23.09 -12.49
N ASN A 9 -15.69 23.42 -11.25
CA ASN A 9 -14.98 22.46 -10.40
C ASN A 9 -15.88 21.42 -9.72
N ASN A 10 -17.15 21.75 -9.42
CA ASN A 10 -18.04 20.87 -8.65
C ASN A 10 -18.54 19.65 -9.46
N ASN A 11 -18.73 19.79 -10.78
CA ASN A 11 -19.19 18.68 -11.62
C ASN A 11 -18.12 17.60 -11.80
N ASN A 12 -16.84 18.00 -11.87
CA ASN A 12 -15.73 17.04 -11.99
C ASN A 12 -15.46 16.29 -10.68
N GLN A 13 -15.59 16.96 -9.53
CA GLN A 13 -15.38 16.33 -8.21
C GLN A 13 -16.50 15.35 -7.86
N SER A 14 -17.76 15.70 -8.15
CA SER A 14 -18.91 14.80 -7.97
C SER A 14 -18.83 13.57 -8.89
N ASN A 15 -18.31 13.71 -10.11
CA ASN A 15 -18.08 12.57 -11.01
C ASN A 15 -16.96 11.66 -10.49
N GLY A 16 -15.84 12.22 -10.02
CA GLY A 16 -14.75 11.43 -9.43
C GLY A 16 -15.16 10.63 -8.18
N GLU A 17 -15.98 11.20 -7.30
CA GLU A 17 -16.52 10.50 -6.12
C GLU A 17 -17.46 9.35 -6.52
N LYS A 18 -18.32 9.54 -7.53
CA LYS A 18 -19.19 8.48 -8.04
C LYS A 18 -18.40 7.38 -8.72
N ASP A 19 -17.37 7.73 -9.47
CA ASP A 19 -16.52 6.79 -10.20
C ASP A 19 -15.73 5.88 -9.25
N ILE A 20 -15.14 6.42 -8.17
CA ILE A 20 -14.41 5.59 -7.19
C ILE A 20 -15.32 4.67 -6.38
N ILE A 21 -16.54 5.12 -6.05
CA ILE A 21 -17.54 4.25 -5.40
C ILE A 21 -17.96 3.14 -6.36
N ARG A 22 -18.32 3.46 -7.61
CA ARG A 22 -18.71 2.44 -8.60
C ARG A 22 -17.59 1.41 -8.81
N TRP A 23 -16.34 1.87 -8.97
CA TRP A 23 -15.19 0.98 -9.06
C TRP A 23 -15.07 0.05 -7.86
N PHE A 24 -15.28 0.56 -6.64
CA PHE A 24 -15.20 -0.26 -5.43
C PHE A 24 -16.29 -1.33 -5.39
N GLU A 25 -17.55 -0.95 -5.68
CA GLU A 25 -18.67 -1.91 -5.75
C GLU A 25 -18.36 -3.03 -6.76
N GLU A 26 -17.94 -2.69 -7.99
CA GLU A 26 -17.56 -3.66 -9.04
C GLU A 26 -16.44 -4.62 -8.60
N VAL A 27 -15.43 -4.10 -7.90
CA VAL A 27 -14.32 -4.91 -7.38
C VAL A 27 -14.78 -5.84 -6.25
N THR A 28 -15.66 -5.35 -5.36
CA THR A 28 -16.16 -6.14 -4.24
C THR A 28 -17.12 -7.25 -4.67
N GLU A 29 -17.91 -7.06 -5.72
CA GLU A 29 -18.74 -8.12 -6.32
C GLU A 29 -17.89 -9.28 -6.86
N LYS A 30 -16.65 -9.00 -7.27
CA LYS A 30 -15.71 -9.99 -7.85
C LYS A 30 -14.52 -10.27 -6.93
N ALA A 31 -14.69 -10.10 -5.62
CA ALA A 31 -13.60 -10.14 -4.65
C ALA A 31 -12.74 -11.40 -4.74
N GLY A 32 -13.35 -12.58 -4.94
CA GLY A 32 -12.62 -13.85 -5.10
C GLY A 32 -11.64 -13.81 -6.27
N LEU A 33 -12.13 -13.45 -7.46
CA LEU A 33 -11.31 -13.34 -8.67
C LEU A 33 -10.21 -12.28 -8.53
N VAL A 34 -10.52 -11.15 -7.89
CA VAL A 34 -9.55 -10.07 -7.63
C VAL A 34 -8.45 -10.55 -6.69
N GLN A 35 -8.76 -11.32 -5.66
CA GLN A 35 -7.77 -11.91 -4.77
C GLN A 35 -6.88 -12.92 -5.50
N THR A 36 -7.45 -13.79 -6.33
CA THR A 36 -6.71 -14.74 -7.18
C THR A 36 -5.68 -14.02 -8.05
N GLU A 37 -6.12 -12.99 -8.78
CA GLU A 37 -5.25 -12.23 -9.68
C GLU A 37 -4.21 -11.41 -8.90
N THR A 38 -4.58 -10.89 -7.73
CA THR A 38 -3.64 -10.18 -6.84
C THR A 38 -2.53 -11.10 -6.35
N LEU A 39 -2.86 -12.32 -5.90
CA LEU A 39 -1.87 -13.32 -5.49
C LEU A 39 -0.95 -13.67 -6.66
N ARG A 40 -1.51 -13.97 -7.84
CA ARG A 40 -0.74 -14.24 -9.06
C ARG A 40 0.26 -13.12 -9.32
N ARG A 41 -0.22 -11.86 -9.33
CA ARG A 41 0.62 -10.70 -9.60
C ARG A 41 1.75 -10.54 -8.59
N ILE A 42 1.47 -10.75 -7.29
CA ILE A 42 2.49 -10.70 -6.23
C ILE A 42 3.56 -11.76 -6.47
N LEU A 43 3.18 -12.99 -6.79
CA LEU A 43 4.12 -14.09 -7.02
C LEU A 43 4.95 -13.88 -8.29
N GLU A 44 4.35 -13.39 -9.36
CA GLU A 44 5.04 -13.06 -10.61
C GLU A 44 6.06 -11.94 -10.43
N VAL A 45 5.65 -10.83 -9.82
CA VAL A 45 6.52 -9.67 -9.60
C VAL A 45 7.67 -10.02 -8.67
N ASN A 46 7.45 -10.92 -7.71
CA ASN A 46 8.47 -11.32 -6.74
C ASN A 46 9.07 -12.70 -7.05
N TYR A 47 8.89 -13.22 -8.27
CA TYR A 47 9.41 -14.53 -8.62
C TYR A 47 10.92 -14.58 -8.43
N GLY A 48 11.41 -15.61 -7.75
CA GLY A 48 12.84 -15.81 -7.57
C GLY A 48 13.51 -14.99 -6.47
N VAL A 49 12.75 -14.23 -5.65
CA VAL A 49 13.28 -13.65 -4.41
C VAL A 49 13.66 -14.76 -3.42
N GLU A 50 14.60 -14.50 -2.51
CA GLU A 50 15.12 -15.49 -1.56
C GLU A 50 14.01 -16.17 -0.75
N TYR A 51 13.06 -15.38 -0.23
CA TYR A 51 11.98 -15.91 0.60
C TYR A 51 11.04 -16.85 -0.18
N LEU A 52 10.61 -16.47 -1.39
CA LEU A 52 9.72 -17.33 -2.18
C LEU A 52 10.47 -18.56 -2.69
N LYS A 53 11.73 -18.43 -3.14
CA LYS A 53 12.55 -19.57 -3.57
C LYS A 53 12.65 -20.66 -2.51
N LYS A 54 12.69 -20.30 -1.22
CA LYS A 54 12.70 -21.26 -0.11
C LYS A 54 11.50 -22.22 -0.11
N TRP A 55 10.33 -21.76 -0.57
CA TRP A 55 9.08 -22.50 -0.46
C TRP A 55 8.58 -23.03 -1.80
N ILE A 56 8.64 -22.22 -2.86
CA ILE A 56 8.11 -22.56 -4.20
C ILE A 56 9.20 -22.94 -5.20
N GLY A 57 10.49 -22.85 -4.82
CA GLY A 57 11.62 -23.28 -5.63
C GLY A 57 11.65 -22.61 -7.02
N ASN A 58 11.71 -23.46 -8.05
CA ASN A 58 11.73 -23.06 -9.47
C ASN A 58 10.42 -23.42 -10.20
N ILE A 59 9.31 -23.55 -9.47
CA ILE A 59 8.01 -23.84 -10.09
C ILE A 59 7.64 -22.69 -11.02
N LYS A 60 7.30 -23.01 -12.27
CA LYS A 60 6.90 -22.04 -13.28
C LYS A 60 5.48 -21.54 -13.04
N ILE A 61 5.34 -20.60 -12.11
CA ILE A 61 4.05 -20.03 -11.70
C ILE A 61 3.26 -19.41 -12.87
N GLN A 62 3.93 -18.98 -13.94
CA GLN A 62 3.30 -18.38 -15.13
C GLN A 62 2.53 -19.41 -15.97
N GLU A 63 2.85 -20.70 -15.82
CA GLU A 63 2.19 -21.80 -16.54
C GLU A 63 1.00 -22.37 -15.73
N LEU A 64 0.70 -21.83 -14.53
CA LEU A 64 -0.35 -22.33 -13.64
C LEU A 64 -1.65 -21.53 -13.75
N ASP A 65 -2.77 -22.26 -13.74
CA ASP A 65 -4.09 -21.67 -13.51
C ASP A 65 -4.18 -21.02 -12.11
N GLY A 66 -5.05 -20.01 -11.96
CA GLY A 66 -5.19 -19.25 -10.72
C GLY A 66 -5.55 -20.13 -9.52
N CYS A 67 -6.49 -21.06 -9.68
CA CYS A 67 -6.91 -21.96 -8.61
C CYS A 67 -5.80 -22.94 -8.18
N VAL A 68 -5.00 -23.40 -9.14
CA VAL A 68 -3.84 -24.28 -8.89
C VAL A 68 -2.74 -23.50 -8.19
N LEU A 69 -2.48 -22.27 -8.60
CA LEU A 69 -1.50 -21.38 -7.99
C LEU A 69 -1.85 -21.06 -6.53
N GLU A 70 -3.12 -20.80 -6.23
CA GLU A 70 -3.62 -20.59 -4.86
C GLU A 70 -3.42 -21.83 -3.99
N SER A 71 -3.83 -23.00 -4.47
CA SER A 71 -3.70 -24.28 -3.76
C SER A 71 -2.22 -24.61 -3.50
N LEU A 72 -1.36 -24.33 -4.47
CA LEU A 72 0.08 -24.51 -4.34
C LEU A 72 0.67 -23.55 -3.30
N TYR A 73 0.35 -22.26 -3.38
CA TYR A 73 0.88 -21.26 -2.45
C TYR A 73 0.47 -21.56 -1.01
N THR A 74 -0.81 -21.87 -0.79
CA THR A 74 -1.36 -22.16 0.53
C THR A 74 -0.83 -23.46 1.15
N SER A 75 -0.41 -24.43 0.33
CA SER A 75 0.17 -25.69 0.81
C SER A 75 1.68 -25.62 1.06
N LEU A 76 2.42 -24.75 0.37
CA LEU A 76 3.88 -24.67 0.45
C LEU A 76 4.40 -23.52 1.32
N VAL A 77 3.73 -22.38 1.32
CA VAL A 77 4.21 -21.17 2.03
C VAL A 77 3.56 -21.11 3.42
N PRO A 78 4.35 -21.14 4.51
CA PRO A 78 3.80 -21.19 5.85
C PRO A 78 3.23 -19.84 6.27
N LEU A 79 2.18 -19.90 7.10
CA LEU A 79 1.72 -18.73 7.83
C LEU A 79 2.85 -18.24 8.75
N SER A 80 3.34 -17.03 8.49
CA SER A 80 4.52 -16.47 9.14
C SER A 80 4.15 -15.29 10.04
N SER A 81 4.81 -15.18 11.19
CA SER A 81 4.77 -14.01 12.05
C SER A 81 5.85 -12.99 11.65
N HIS A 82 5.84 -11.81 12.30
CA HIS A 82 6.92 -10.83 12.10
C HIS A 82 8.28 -11.38 12.58
N ALA A 83 8.31 -12.19 13.64
CA ALA A 83 9.55 -12.78 14.15
C ALA A 83 10.21 -13.71 13.14
N ASP A 84 9.42 -14.44 12.34
CA ASP A 84 9.92 -15.33 11.28
C ASP A 84 10.53 -14.54 10.10
N LEU A 85 10.06 -13.31 9.90
CA LEU A 85 10.51 -12.42 8.82
C LEU A 85 11.63 -11.47 9.24
N GLU A 86 11.80 -11.26 10.54
CA GLU A 86 12.77 -10.31 11.10
C GLU A 86 14.21 -10.53 10.61
N PRO A 87 14.73 -11.76 10.46
CA PRO A 87 16.09 -11.96 9.94
C PRO A 87 16.27 -11.42 8.51
N PHE A 88 15.26 -11.54 7.66
CA PHE A 88 15.27 -11.00 6.30
C PHE A 88 15.18 -9.47 6.31
N ILE A 89 14.29 -8.93 7.14
CA ILE A 89 14.09 -7.48 7.27
C ILE A 89 15.35 -6.81 7.84
N GLN A 90 16.02 -7.44 8.81
CA GLN A 90 17.24 -6.93 9.40
C GLN A 90 18.40 -6.89 8.40
N ARG A 91 18.55 -7.91 7.55
CA ARG A 91 19.53 -7.88 6.44
C ARG A 91 19.30 -6.71 5.49
N ILE A 92 18.04 -6.49 5.10
CA ILE A 92 17.65 -5.33 4.29
C ILE A 92 18.00 -4.02 5.02
N ALA A 93 17.64 -3.91 6.30
CA ALA A 93 17.92 -2.73 7.13
C ALA A 93 19.42 -2.46 7.28
N ASP A 94 20.25 -3.50 7.27
CA ASP A 94 21.71 -3.43 7.36
C ASP A 94 22.39 -3.16 6.02
N GLY A 95 21.64 -3.14 4.91
CA GLY A 95 22.11 -2.71 3.59
C GLY A 95 22.28 -3.84 2.57
N ASP A 96 21.76 -5.04 2.83
CA ASP A 96 21.73 -6.10 1.84
C ASP A 96 20.80 -5.72 0.66
N THR A 97 21.37 -5.61 -0.54
CA THR A 97 20.65 -5.21 -1.76
C THR A 97 20.14 -6.39 -2.56
N ALA A 98 20.32 -7.63 -2.09
CA ALA A 98 19.78 -8.81 -2.77
C ALA A 98 18.24 -8.79 -2.77
N PRO A 99 17.59 -9.43 -3.76
CA PRO A 99 16.13 -9.57 -3.80
C PRO A 99 15.66 -10.59 -2.75
N ILE A 100 15.57 -10.16 -1.48
CA ILE A 100 15.27 -11.04 -0.35
C ILE A 100 13.77 -11.31 -0.23
N LEU A 101 12.99 -10.26 0.00
CA LEU A 101 11.52 -10.32 0.16
C LEU A 101 10.77 -9.85 -1.09
N THR A 102 11.36 -8.92 -1.83
CA THR A 102 10.77 -8.30 -3.02
C THR A 102 11.80 -8.14 -4.12
N GLN A 103 11.37 -8.17 -5.39
CA GLN A 103 12.27 -7.82 -6.50
C GLN A 103 12.58 -6.33 -6.53
N GLN A 104 11.60 -5.49 -6.18
CA GLN A 104 11.84 -4.07 -6.01
C GLN A 104 12.71 -3.83 -4.76
N PRO A 105 13.83 -3.10 -4.87
CA PRO A 105 14.65 -2.76 -3.71
C PRO A 105 13.86 -1.95 -2.67
N ILE A 106 13.97 -2.34 -1.40
CA ILE A 106 13.36 -1.63 -0.29
C ILE A 106 14.26 -0.48 0.13
N THR A 107 13.75 0.75 0.00
CA THR A 107 14.47 1.98 0.37
C THR A 107 13.98 2.60 1.68
N THR A 108 12.80 2.18 2.14
CA THR A 108 12.09 2.76 3.29
C THR A 108 11.46 1.66 4.14
N LEU A 109 11.60 1.79 5.46
CA LEU A 109 10.97 0.90 6.46
C LEU A 109 9.99 1.69 7.32
N SER A 110 8.77 1.17 7.44
CA SER A 110 7.78 1.65 8.40
C SER A 110 8.00 1.05 9.78
N LEU A 111 7.78 1.85 10.81
CA LEU A 111 7.72 1.41 12.20
C LEU A 111 6.27 1.13 12.58
N SER A 112 6.00 -0.09 13.03
CA SER A 112 4.73 -0.43 13.67
C SER A 112 4.68 0.09 15.12
N SER A 113 3.48 0.39 15.63
CA SER A 113 3.25 0.58 17.06
C SER A 113 3.33 -0.74 17.84
N GLY A 114 3.10 -1.88 17.17
CA GLY A 114 3.34 -3.20 17.74
C GLY A 114 4.83 -3.50 17.85
N THR A 115 5.20 -4.27 18.88
CA THR A 115 6.59 -4.63 19.18
C THR A 115 6.85 -6.12 19.03
N THR A 116 8.09 -6.48 18.66
CA THR A 116 8.65 -7.84 18.82
C THR A 116 9.77 -7.72 19.83
N GLU A 117 9.70 -8.47 20.94
CA GLU A 117 10.72 -8.41 22.01
C GLU A 117 11.00 -6.98 22.53
N GLY A 118 9.95 -6.14 22.62
CA GLY A 118 10.06 -4.76 23.09
C GLY A 118 10.62 -3.76 22.08
N ARG A 119 11.02 -4.20 20.87
CA ARG A 119 11.46 -3.33 19.78
C ARG A 119 10.34 -3.12 18.77
N GLN A 120 10.22 -1.91 18.23
CA GLN A 120 9.24 -1.63 17.18
C GLN A 120 9.55 -2.46 15.92
N LYS A 121 8.50 -2.99 15.30
CA LYS A 121 8.64 -3.82 14.10
C LYS A 121 8.96 -2.96 12.88
N TYR A 122 10.01 -3.32 12.15
CA TYR A 122 10.23 -2.83 10.80
C TYR A 122 9.30 -3.55 9.82
N VAL A 123 8.69 -2.78 8.92
CA VAL A 123 7.83 -3.29 7.84
C VAL A 123 8.25 -2.61 6.55
N PRO A 124 8.55 -3.35 5.46
CA PRO A 124 8.85 -2.73 4.16
C PRO A 124 7.77 -1.74 3.72
N PHE A 125 8.17 -0.55 3.32
CA PHE A 125 7.28 0.47 2.77
C PHE A 125 7.69 0.77 1.33
N THR A 126 6.76 0.58 0.40
CA THR A 126 7.00 0.81 -1.03
C THR A 126 6.14 1.96 -1.52
N ARG A 127 6.39 2.41 -2.75
CA ARG A 127 5.49 3.37 -3.41
C ARG A 127 4.06 2.82 -3.52
N HIS A 128 3.91 1.52 -3.74
CA HIS A 128 2.59 0.88 -3.76
C HIS A 128 1.84 1.07 -2.43
N SER A 129 2.54 1.02 -1.29
CA SER A 129 1.94 1.34 0.02
C SER A 129 1.32 2.74 0.06
N ALA A 130 2.00 3.76 -0.49
CA ALA A 130 1.48 5.13 -0.55
C ALA A 130 0.30 5.27 -1.53
N GLN A 131 0.36 4.59 -2.69
CA GLN A 131 -0.71 4.60 -3.69
C GLN A 131 -2.00 3.98 -3.15
N THR A 132 -1.90 2.82 -2.51
CA THR A 132 -3.06 2.15 -1.91
C THR A 132 -3.63 2.97 -0.75
N THR A 133 -2.78 3.63 0.05
CA THR A 133 -3.24 4.56 1.12
C THR A 133 -4.04 5.73 0.55
N LEU A 134 -3.58 6.35 -0.54
CA LEU A 134 -4.31 7.42 -1.22
C LEU A 134 -5.68 6.94 -1.73
N GLN A 135 -5.73 5.76 -2.35
CA GLN A 135 -6.96 5.18 -2.85
C GLN A 135 -7.97 4.91 -1.73
N ILE A 136 -7.51 4.36 -0.60
CA ILE A 136 -8.35 4.14 0.60
C ILE A 136 -8.90 5.47 1.11
N PHE A 137 -8.07 6.52 1.21
CA PHE A 137 -8.53 7.82 1.69
C PHE A 137 -9.54 8.49 0.76
N ARG A 138 -9.35 8.39 -0.56
CA ARG A 138 -10.32 8.90 -1.53
C ARG A 138 -11.65 8.15 -1.45
N LEU A 139 -11.61 6.83 -1.36
CA LEU A 139 -12.82 6.01 -1.24
C LEU A 139 -13.58 6.36 0.06
N ALA A 140 -12.86 6.42 1.17
CA ALA A 140 -13.45 6.79 2.46
C ALA A 140 -14.02 8.21 2.46
N ALA A 141 -13.36 9.15 1.77
CA ALA A 141 -13.88 10.51 1.60
C ALA A 141 -15.18 10.51 0.78
N ALA A 142 -15.22 9.80 -0.36
CA ALA A 142 -16.42 9.73 -1.20
C ALA A 142 -17.64 9.18 -0.45
N TYR A 143 -17.48 8.09 0.31
CA TYR A 143 -18.59 7.57 1.14
C TYR A 143 -18.99 8.53 2.26
N ARG A 144 -18.03 9.22 2.90
CA ARG A 144 -18.35 10.24 3.91
C ARG A 144 -19.11 11.41 3.29
N SER A 145 -18.67 11.93 2.14
CA SER A 145 -19.33 13.02 1.42
C SER A 145 -20.78 12.67 1.04
N ARG A 146 -21.05 11.40 0.71
CA ARG A 146 -22.40 10.93 0.36
C ARG A 146 -23.39 11.04 1.53
N VAL A 147 -22.93 10.83 2.77
CA VAL A 147 -23.79 10.85 3.98
C VAL A 147 -23.73 12.20 4.69
N TYR A 148 -22.54 12.81 4.72
CA TYR A 148 -22.24 14.05 5.42
C TYR A 148 -21.54 15.03 4.45
N PRO A 149 -22.29 15.59 3.49
CA PRO A 149 -21.71 16.50 2.51
C PRO A 149 -21.19 17.77 3.18
N THR A 150 -20.00 18.21 2.74
CA THR A 150 -19.45 19.49 3.15
C THR A 150 -20.29 20.60 2.54
N ARG A 151 -20.63 21.63 3.32
CA ARG A 151 -21.36 22.79 2.79
C ARG A 151 -20.51 23.52 1.76
N GLU A 152 -21.16 24.09 0.75
CA GLU A 152 -20.49 24.86 -0.29
C GLU A 152 -19.57 25.94 0.29
N GLY A 153 -18.34 26.02 -0.24
CA GLY A 153 -17.32 26.95 0.22
C GLY A 153 -16.72 26.64 1.60
N LYS A 154 -17.12 25.57 2.28
CA LYS A 154 -16.49 25.12 3.54
C LYS A 154 -15.35 24.14 3.26
N ARG A 155 -14.40 24.08 4.19
CA ARG A 155 -13.18 23.26 4.10
C ARG A 155 -13.07 22.34 5.31
N ILE A 156 -12.38 21.22 5.13
CA ILE A 156 -12.05 20.29 6.21
C ILE A 156 -10.77 20.77 6.89
N LEU A 157 -10.78 20.83 8.23
CA LEU A 157 -9.59 21.08 9.03
C LEU A 157 -9.04 19.74 9.52
N GLU A 158 -7.83 19.37 9.07
CA GLU A 158 -7.12 18.16 9.50
C GLU A 158 -5.87 18.56 10.29
N PHE A 159 -5.73 18.04 11.52
CA PHE A 159 -4.49 18.16 12.28
C PHE A 159 -3.63 16.93 12.03
N ILE A 160 -2.58 17.11 11.23
CA ILE A 160 -1.71 16.03 10.78
C ILE A 160 -0.34 16.18 11.42
N TYR A 161 0.16 15.11 12.04
CA TYR A 161 1.45 15.07 12.70
C TYR A 161 2.33 13.99 12.07
N SER A 162 3.58 14.35 11.78
CA SER A 162 4.65 13.42 11.40
C SER A 162 5.55 13.13 12.58
N SER A 163 6.14 11.94 12.59
CA SER A 163 7.14 11.52 13.57
C SER A 163 8.54 11.73 13.02
N LYS A 164 9.54 11.78 13.91
CA LYS A 164 10.96 11.86 13.51
C LYS A 164 11.34 10.61 12.70
N GLN A 165 11.98 10.82 11.56
CA GLN A 165 12.61 9.76 10.77
C GLN A 165 14.09 9.61 11.17
N PHE A 166 14.64 8.42 10.95
CA PHE A 166 16.06 8.14 11.14
C PHE A 166 16.58 7.22 10.03
N LYS A 167 17.88 6.96 10.04
CA LYS A 167 18.55 6.06 9.09
C LYS A 167 18.90 4.73 9.74
N THR A 168 18.61 3.63 9.07
CA THR A 168 19.11 2.31 9.47
C THR A 168 20.62 2.23 9.27
N LYS A 169 21.24 1.14 9.75
CA LYS A 169 22.66 0.87 9.51
C LYS A 169 23.04 0.85 8.03
N GLY A 170 22.16 0.28 7.18
CA GLY A 170 22.29 0.28 5.72
C GLY A 170 21.86 1.57 5.03
N GLY A 171 21.53 2.63 5.77
CA GLY A 171 21.16 3.95 5.21
C GLY A 171 19.71 4.08 4.73
N LEU A 172 18.85 3.08 4.98
CA LEU A 172 17.43 3.15 4.65
C LEU A 172 16.71 4.15 5.53
N THR A 173 15.67 4.80 5.00
CA THR A 173 14.83 5.70 5.81
C THR A 173 13.87 4.88 6.67
N ALA A 174 13.90 5.07 7.98
CA ALA A 174 12.96 4.48 8.93
C ALA A 174 12.08 5.55 9.59
N GLY A 175 10.81 5.26 9.79
CA GLY A 175 9.81 6.19 10.36
C GLY A 175 8.42 5.56 10.39
N THR A 176 7.41 6.25 10.92
CA THR A 176 6.04 5.72 10.92
C THR A 176 5.45 5.70 9.50
N ALA A 177 4.56 4.75 9.22
CA ALA A 177 3.91 4.61 7.90
C ALA A 177 3.19 5.90 7.48
N THR A 178 2.53 6.58 8.42
CA THR A 178 1.87 7.87 8.18
C THR A 178 2.86 8.95 7.82
N THR A 179 4.01 9.03 8.48
CA THR A 179 5.07 9.99 8.13
C THR A 179 5.56 9.78 6.71
N HIS A 180 5.82 8.52 6.32
CA HIS A 180 6.23 8.20 4.95
C HIS A 180 5.15 8.57 3.94
N TYR A 181 3.88 8.31 4.25
CA TYR A 181 2.77 8.73 3.41
C TYR A 181 2.68 10.27 3.30
N TYR A 182 2.78 11.03 4.39
CA TYR A 182 2.73 12.50 4.34
C TYR A 182 3.89 13.12 3.57
N ALA A 183 5.05 12.44 3.54
CA ALA A 183 6.18 12.84 2.71
C ALA A 183 6.05 12.44 1.23
N SER A 184 5.09 11.58 0.88
CA SER A 184 4.93 10.99 -0.45
C SER A 184 4.35 11.95 -1.49
N GLN A 185 4.53 11.62 -2.77
CA GLN A 185 3.87 12.34 -3.86
C GLN A 185 2.36 12.11 -3.84
N GLU A 186 1.92 10.94 -3.40
CA GLU A 186 0.52 10.54 -3.30
C GLU A 186 -0.25 11.42 -2.31
N PHE A 187 0.36 11.79 -1.19
CA PHE A 187 -0.25 12.78 -0.27
C PHE A 187 -0.29 14.19 -0.87
N LYS A 188 0.75 14.60 -1.62
CA LYS A 188 0.72 15.89 -2.33
C LYS A 188 -0.38 15.93 -3.40
N LEU A 189 -0.74 14.80 -4.01
CA LEU A 189 -1.87 14.70 -4.92
C LEU A 189 -3.20 14.83 -4.16
N LYS A 190 -3.35 14.17 -3.01
CA LYS A 190 -4.51 14.32 -2.11
C LYS A 190 -4.82 15.78 -1.77
N LEU A 191 -3.79 16.59 -1.54
CA LEU A 191 -3.94 17.99 -1.12
C LEU A 191 -4.31 18.96 -2.26
N ARG A 192 -4.18 18.56 -3.53
CA ARG A 192 -4.48 19.40 -4.70
C ARG A 192 -5.90 19.21 -5.23
N GLU A 193 -6.60 18.19 -4.75
CA GLU A 193 -8.00 17.87 -5.04
C GLU A 193 -8.93 18.50 -4.00
#